data_AF-A0A1I2J661-F1
#
_entry.id   AF-A0A1I2J661-F1
#
_cell.length_a   1.000
_cell.length_b   1.000
_cell.length_c   1.000
_cell.angle_alpha   90.00
_cell.angle_beta   90.00
_cell.angle_gamma   90.00
#
_symmetry.space_group_name_H-M   'P 1'
#
loop_
_entity.id
_entity.type
_entity.pdbx_description
1 polymer ?
#
loop_
_entity_poly.entity_id
_entity_poly.type
_entity_poly.pdbx_seq_one_letter_code
_entity_poly.pdbx_strand_id
1 'polypeptide(L)'
;MIYLSETLLYVCFALLMGAFTLRLVPEGKRPQVVVPDRLLLACALAIPVLSFVPLDQTARTFAADFELSYGQMMKSLLLDAVAGKAFIWTLLSALGLSVLLGMKSFRQDRHMPKVGLFITLLLAVWLGYASHASSLYGLKGTVIHSAHFIAVTIWLGIVITTSWFSKDESHWEPFLSWFSTLAFGCFFVTITAGITLMTFTTPEYVNAWMLPYGQMLLIKHLLLLPLLLLAYTNGFGYKNKLKQNAAFRPLPWFKAESIVALLIFIATSVLGQQAPPHEVKETLQTTAPSSLFTTIYKGSFSPDITLHFSLGLDSWLLLASAVVMIVGFFRMYRSEQLLPAFAMGLLAAAFSYGALMFAIA
;
A
#
# COMPACT_ATOMS: atom_id res chain seq x y z
N MET A 1 1.40 15.37 9.99
CA MET A 1 0.27 14.66 10.64
C MET A 1 -0.52 13.84 9.63
N ILE A 2 -0.90 14.40 8.48
CA ILE A 2 -1.78 13.71 7.51
C ILE A 2 -1.20 12.45 6.85
N TYR A 3 0.08 12.44 6.46
CA TYR A 3 0.72 11.24 5.91
C TYR A 3 0.80 10.10 6.93
N LEU A 4 1.01 10.44 8.21
CA LEU A 4 1.03 9.45 9.29
C LEU A 4 -0.37 8.87 9.52
N SER A 5 -1.42 9.70 9.52
CA SER A 5 -2.78 9.20 9.69
C SER A 5 -3.20 8.25 8.57
N GLU A 6 -2.87 8.56 7.31
CA GLU A 6 -3.17 7.66 6.20
C GLU A 6 -2.34 6.36 6.23
N THR A 7 -1.06 6.45 6.60
CA THR A 7 -0.22 5.25 6.74
C THR A 7 -0.82 4.32 7.81
N LEU A 8 -1.17 4.86 8.97
CA LEU A 8 -1.80 4.10 10.04
C LEU A 8 -3.17 3.57 9.63
N LEU A 9 -3.93 4.31 8.81
CA LEU A 9 -5.21 3.86 8.27
C LEU A 9 -5.02 2.59 7.43
N TYR A 10 -4.06 2.58 6.50
CA TYR A 10 -3.76 1.40 5.69
C TYR A 10 -3.29 0.22 6.54
N VAL A 11 -2.48 0.46 7.57
CA VAL A 11 -2.07 -0.57 8.53
C VAL A 11 -3.28 -1.13 9.29
N CYS A 12 -4.23 -0.29 9.74
CA CYS A 12 -5.45 -0.76 10.41
C CYS A 12 -6.27 -1.68 9.50
N PHE A 13 -6.46 -1.29 8.23
CA PHE A 13 -7.13 -2.13 7.24
C PHE A 13 -6.38 -3.44 7.00
N ALA A 14 -5.06 -3.40 6.81
CA ALA A 14 -4.25 -4.59 6.58
C ALA A 14 -4.31 -5.57 7.78
N LEU A 15 -4.26 -5.06 9.01
CA LEU A 15 -4.37 -5.89 10.22
C LEU A 15 -5.74 -6.57 10.35
N LEU A 16 -6.83 -5.82 10.15
CA LEU A 16 -8.19 -6.38 10.19
C LEU A 16 -8.39 -7.42 9.08
N MET A 17 -7.99 -7.08 7.85
CA MET A 17 -8.17 -7.93 6.68
C MET A 17 -7.34 -9.21 6.79
N GLY A 18 -6.07 -9.11 7.20
CA GLY A 18 -5.20 -10.24 7.45
C GLY A 18 -5.71 -11.14 8.57
N ALA A 19 -6.09 -10.56 9.71
CA ALA A 19 -6.53 -11.31 10.87
C ALA A 19 -7.84 -12.07 10.62
N PHE A 20 -8.85 -11.42 10.03
CA PHE A 20 -10.11 -12.10 9.72
C PHE A 20 -9.95 -13.14 8.61
N THR A 21 -9.16 -12.87 7.58
CA THR A 21 -8.87 -13.85 6.52
C THR A 21 -8.17 -15.08 7.10
N LEU A 22 -7.14 -14.91 7.93
CA LEU A 22 -6.44 -16.02 8.57
C LEU A 22 -7.35 -16.81 9.50
N ARG A 23 -8.26 -16.16 10.24
CA ARG A 23 -9.23 -16.85 11.12
C ARG A 23 -10.22 -17.73 10.35
N LEU A 24 -10.41 -17.52 9.03
CA LEU A 24 -11.23 -18.39 8.17
C LEU A 24 -10.47 -19.63 7.66
N VAL A 25 -9.14 -19.63 7.75
CA VAL A 25 -8.30 -20.74 7.30
C VAL A 25 -8.22 -21.80 8.40
N PRO A 26 -8.44 -23.09 8.07
CA PRO A 26 -8.35 -24.19 9.04
C PRO A 26 -7.01 -24.22 9.78
N GLU A 27 -7.01 -24.58 11.06
CA GLU A 27 -5.81 -24.54 11.92
C GLU A 27 -4.65 -25.38 11.37
N GLY A 28 -4.91 -26.56 10.79
CA GLY A 28 -3.87 -27.39 10.16
C GLY A 28 -3.29 -26.84 8.84
N LYS A 29 -3.76 -25.68 8.36
CA LYS A 29 -3.29 -25.03 7.11
C LYS A 29 -2.63 -23.68 7.35
N ARG A 30 -2.36 -23.31 8.60
CA ARG A 30 -1.70 -22.05 8.96
C ARG A 30 -0.89 -22.21 10.25
N PRO A 31 0.18 -21.42 10.44
CA PRO A 31 0.81 -21.33 11.74
C PRO A 31 -0.15 -20.74 12.79
N GLN A 32 0.19 -20.91 14.07
CA GLN A 32 -0.62 -20.35 15.15
C GLN A 32 -0.46 -18.82 15.21
N VAL A 33 -1.35 -18.10 14.52
CA VAL A 33 -1.38 -16.63 14.52
C VAL A 33 -2.41 -16.11 15.53
N VAL A 34 -1.94 -15.41 16.56
CA VAL A 34 -2.77 -14.87 17.66
C VAL A 34 -2.70 -13.35 17.65
N VAL A 35 -3.68 -12.72 16.98
CA VAL A 35 -3.86 -11.26 17.00
C VAL A 35 -4.76 -10.88 18.19
N PRO A 36 -4.30 -10.01 19.11
CA PRO A 36 -5.11 -9.61 20.27
C PRO A 36 -6.41 -8.91 19.85
N ASP A 37 -7.55 -9.30 20.43
CA ASP A 37 -8.84 -8.66 20.09
C ASP A 37 -8.87 -7.17 20.42
N ARG A 38 -8.12 -6.75 21.44
CA ARG A 38 -7.94 -5.32 21.77
C ARG A 38 -7.28 -4.55 20.64
N LEU A 39 -6.35 -5.17 19.91
CA LEU A 39 -5.70 -4.55 18.75
C LEU A 39 -6.68 -4.44 17.57
N LEU A 40 -7.48 -5.49 17.31
CA LEU A 40 -8.52 -5.43 16.27
C LEU A 40 -9.56 -4.36 16.58
N LEU A 41 -10.01 -4.27 17.84
CA LEU A 41 -10.91 -3.22 18.30
C LEU A 41 -10.28 -1.83 18.15
N ALA A 42 -9.01 -1.68 18.52
CA ALA A 42 -8.28 -0.43 18.34
C ALA A 42 -8.17 -0.03 16.87
N CYS A 43 -7.90 -0.99 15.96
CA CYS A 43 -7.89 -0.73 14.52
C CYS A 43 -9.26 -0.28 14.01
N ALA A 44 -10.33 -0.95 14.43
CA ALA A 44 -11.71 -0.59 14.04
C ALA A 44 -12.09 0.82 14.53
N LEU A 45 -11.76 1.16 15.77
CA LEU A 45 -12.00 2.51 16.32
C LEU A 45 -11.10 3.58 15.71
N ALA A 46 -9.87 3.23 15.33
CA ALA A 46 -8.91 4.15 14.75
C ALA A 46 -9.28 4.55 13.31
N ILE A 47 -9.90 3.66 12.52
CA ILE A 47 -10.29 3.94 11.12
C ILE A 47 -11.03 5.28 10.97
N PRO A 48 -12.16 5.55 11.66
CA PRO A 48 -12.87 6.82 11.52
C PRO A 48 -12.05 8.01 12.01
N VAL A 49 -11.25 7.84 13.08
CA VAL A 49 -10.40 8.93 13.58
C VAL A 49 -9.33 9.30 12.55
N LEU A 50 -8.67 8.31 11.96
CA LEU A 50 -7.60 8.50 11.00
C LEU A 50 -8.11 9.00 9.65
N SER A 51 -9.26 8.49 9.18
CA SER A 51 -9.89 8.94 7.93
C SER A 51 -10.53 10.33 8.03
N PHE A 52 -10.75 10.85 9.25
CA PHE A 52 -11.25 12.21 9.45
C PHE A 52 -10.15 13.26 9.22
N VAL A 53 -8.87 12.93 9.40
CA VAL A 53 -7.77 13.90 9.30
C VAL A 53 -7.72 14.61 7.94
N PRO A 54 -7.81 13.92 6.79
CA PRO A 54 -7.87 14.59 5.49
C PRO A 54 -9.14 15.43 5.28
N LEU A 55 -10.26 15.02 5.89
CA LEU A 55 -11.51 15.77 5.81
C LEU A 55 -11.45 17.06 6.63
N ASP A 56 -10.86 17.02 7.83
CA ASP A 56 -10.59 18.21 8.66
C ASP A 56 -9.65 19.20 7.94
N GLN A 57 -8.58 18.70 7.32
CA GLN A 57 -7.66 19.55 6.56
C GLN A 57 -8.38 20.24 5.38
N THR A 58 -9.13 19.47 4.58
CA THR A 58 -9.94 20.03 3.47
C THR A 58 -10.93 21.07 3.99
N ALA A 59 -11.62 20.79 5.10
CA ALA A 59 -12.58 21.71 5.69
C ALA A 59 -11.94 23.03 6.15
N ARG A 60 -10.74 22.98 6.74
CA ARG A 60 -10.01 24.19 7.14
C ARG A 60 -9.58 25.02 5.95
N THR A 61 -9.03 24.38 4.92
CA THR A 61 -8.59 25.06 3.69
C THR A 61 -9.76 25.73 3.00
N PHE A 62 -10.84 25.00 2.71
CA PHE A 62 -12.00 25.58 2.03
C PHE A 62 -12.76 26.60 2.88
N ALA A 63 -12.81 26.44 4.21
CA ALA A 63 -13.40 27.46 5.08
C ALA A 63 -12.66 28.80 4.94
N ALA A 64 -11.33 28.78 4.84
CA ALA A 64 -10.52 29.97 4.62
C ALA A 64 -10.75 30.54 3.20
N ASP A 65 -10.74 29.69 2.17
CA ASP A 65 -10.85 30.12 0.77
C ASP A 65 -12.23 30.72 0.43
N PHE A 66 -13.30 30.19 1.03
CA PHE A 66 -14.68 30.65 0.79
C PHE A 66 -15.21 31.61 1.86
N GLU A 67 -14.37 32.04 2.81
CA GLU A 67 -14.74 32.91 3.94
C GLU A 67 -15.94 32.40 4.75
N LEU A 68 -16.05 31.08 4.90
CA LEU A 68 -17.12 30.41 5.66
C LEU A 68 -16.61 30.00 7.04
N SER A 69 -17.52 29.87 8.03
CA SER A 69 -17.12 29.26 9.29
C SER A 69 -16.77 27.78 9.09
N TYR A 70 -15.80 27.27 9.88
CA TYR A 70 -15.41 25.87 9.84
C TYR A 70 -16.61 24.91 9.99
N GLY A 71 -17.56 25.24 10.87
CA GLY A 71 -18.77 24.43 11.08
C GLY A 71 -19.67 24.37 9.85
N GLN A 72 -19.83 25.48 9.11
CA GLN A 72 -20.59 25.51 7.85
C GLN A 72 -19.89 24.69 6.77
N MET A 73 -18.58 24.86 6.60
CA MET A 73 -17.80 24.12 5.61
C MET A 73 -17.80 22.61 5.91
N MET A 74 -17.57 22.21 7.16
CA MET A 74 -17.59 20.80 7.56
C MET A 74 -18.98 20.19 7.35
N LYS A 75 -20.06 20.92 7.66
CA LYS A 75 -21.43 20.46 7.38
C LYS A 75 -21.65 20.23 5.88
N SER A 76 -21.25 21.18 5.03
CA SER A 76 -21.38 21.02 3.58
C SER A 76 -20.54 19.86 3.05
N LEU A 77 -19.28 19.72 3.48
CA LEU A 77 -18.45 18.58 3.09
C LEU A 77 -19.07 17.24 3.48
N LEU A 78 -19.59 17.10 4.70
CA LEU A 78 -20.21 15.86 5.17
C LEU A 78 -21.50 15.50 4.42
N LEU A 79 -22.32 16.49 4.07
CA LEU A 79 -23.64 16.26 3.48
C LEU A 79 -23.62 16.22 1.94
N ASP A 80 -22.75 17.01 1.31
CA ASP A 80 -22.76 17.23 -0.13
C ASP A 80 -21.65 16.46 -0.84
N ALA A 81 -20.43 16.48 -0.29
CA ALA A 81 -19.27 15.89 -0.93
C ALA A 81 -19.26 14.34 -0.84
N VAL A 82 -18.77 13.70 -1.90
CA VAL A 82 -18.62 12.23 -1.97
C VAL A 82 -17.76 11.71 -0.81
N ALA A 83 -16.65 12.38 -0.52
CA ALA A 83 -15.76 12.03 0.58
C ALA A 83 -16.45 12.12 1.96
N GLY A 84 -17.29 13.12 2.19
CA GLY A 84 -18.04 13.27 3.44
C GLY A 84 -19.11 12.20 3.63
N LYS A 85 -19.88 11.89 2.57
CA LYS A 85 -20.83 10.76 2.58
C LYS A 85 -20.12 9.44 2.84
N ALA A 86 -18.98 9.20 2.20
CA ALA A 86 -18.16 8.02 2.41
C ALA A 86 -17.64 7.93 3.86
N PHE A 87 -17.26 9.06 4.46
CA PHE A 87 -16.84 9.14 5.85
C PHE A 87 -17.97 8.72 6.81
N ILE A 88 -19.21 9.17 6.60
CA ILE A 88 -20.36 8.77 7.43
C ILE A 88 -20.54 7.25 7.39
N TRP A 89 -20.52 6.64 6.20
CA TRP A 89 -20.64 5.18 6.06
C TRP A 89 -19.45 4.43 6.65
N THR A 90 -18.25 4.99 6.56
CA THR A 90 -17.04 4.49 7.21
C THR A 90 -17.21 4.50 8.72
N LEU A 91 -17.67 5.61 9.30
CA LEU A 91 -17.94 5.75 10.73
C LEU A 91 -18.97 4.72 11.22
N LEU A 92 -20.12 4.61 10.54
CA LEU A 92 -21.15 3.64 10.92
C LEU A 92 -20.66 2.19 10.85
N SER A 93 -19.96 1.84 9.77
CA SER A 93 -19.42 0.47 9.59
C SER A 93 -18.34 0.16 10.63
N ALA A 94 -17.46 1.11 10.91
CA ALA A 94 -16.39 0.97 11.90
C ALA A 94 -16.93 0.88 13.33
N LEU A 95 -17.95 1.67 13.68
CA LEU A 95 -18.64 1.59 14.96
C LEU A 95 -19.36 0.24 15.11
N GLY A 96 -20.07 -0.22 14.07
CA GLY A 96 -20.69 -1.55 14.06
C GLY A 96 -19.68 -2.66 14.29
N LEU A 97 -18.55 -2.64 13.57
CA LEU A 97 -17.45 -3.59 13.78
C LEU A 97 -16.87 -3.49 15.20
N SER A 98 -16.73 -2.28 15.73
CA SER A 98 -16.22 -2.04 17.09
C SER A 98 -17.15 -2.58 18.17
N VAL A 99 -18.48 -2.44 18.02
CA VAL A 99 -19.47 -3.02 18.93
C VAL A 99 -19.36 -4.55 18.92
N LEU A 100 -19.33 -5.16 17.73
CA LEU A 100 -19.18 -6.60 17.57
C LEU A 100 -17.86 -7.10 18.19
N LEU A 101 -16.76 -6.40 17.93
CA LEU A 101 -15.46 -6.68 18.55
C LEU A 101 -15.44 -6.33 20.04
N GLY A 102 -16.35 -5.54 20.59
CA GLY A 102 -16.46 -5.24 22.02
C GLY A 102 -17.14 -6.36 22.81
N MET A 103 -18.06 -7.08 22.16
CA MET A 103 -18.87 -8.13 22.78
C MET A 103 -18.10 -9.44 22.92
N LYS A 104 -17.83 -9.89 24.16
CA LYS A 104 -17.14 -11.17 24.43
C LYS A 104 -17.84 -12.37 23.78
N SER A 105 -19.18 -12.40 23.81
CA SER A 105 -19.98 -13.47 23.21
C SER A 105 -19.74 -13.57 21.70
N PHE A 106 -19.67 -12.43 21.01
CA PHE A 106 -19.44 -12.41 19.57
C PHE A 106 -17.99 -12.76 19.21
N ARG A 107 -16.99 -12.38 20.02
CA ARG A 107 -15.58 -12.74 19.77
C ARG A 107 -15.34 -14.25 19.69
N GLN A 108 -16.14 -15.03 20.42
CA GLN A 108 -16.03 -16.49 20.48
C GLN A 108 -16.93 -17.20 19.46
N ASP A 109 -17.75 -16.45 18.71
CA ASP A 109 -18.67 -17.01 17.73
C ASP A 109 -17.94 -17.47 16.46
N ARG A 110 -18.29 -18.65 15.94
CA ARG A 110 -17.68 -19.23 14.73
C ARG A 110 -17.89 -18.41 13.45
N HIS A 111 -18.92 -17.57 13.41
CA HIS A 111 -19.25 -16.70 12.28
C HIS A 111 -18.57 -15.33 12.40
N MET A 112 -18.00 -14.97 13.55
CA MET A 112 -17.34 -13.69 13.80
C MET A 112 -16.30 -13.33 12.72
N PRO A 113 -15.38 -14.21 12.30
CA PRO A 113 -14.41 -13.87 11.27
C PRO A 113 -15.05 -13.55 9.92
N LYS A 114 -16.17 -14.20 9.57
CA LYS A 114 -16.89 -13.96 8.31
C LYS A 114 -17.57 -12.59 8.32
N VAL A 115 -18.25 -12.27 9.42
CA VAL A 115 -18.94 -10.98 9.59
C VAL A 115 -17.91 -9.83 9.69
N GLY A 116 -16.84 -10.03 10.45
CA GLY A 116 -15.75 -9.05 10.56
C GLY A 116 -15.07 -8.79 9.23
N LEU A 117 -14.79 -9.84 8.45
CA LEU A 117 -14.23 -9.71 7.10
C LEU A 117 -15.19 -8.95 6.17
N PHE A 118 -16.48 -9.31 6.19
CA PHE A 118 -17.50 -8.63 5.39
C PHE A 118 -17.58 -7.12 5.68
N ILE A 119 -17.63 -6.73 6.96
CA ILE A 119 -17.66 -5.31 7.35
C ILE A 119 -16.34 -4.61 6.96
N THR A 120 -15.20 -5.29 7.08
CA THR A 120 -13.90 -4.74 6.66
C THR A 120 -13.84 -4.54 5.15
N LEU A 121 -14.45 -5.42 4.35
CA LEU A 121 -14.60 -5.25 2.91
C LEU A 121 -15.51 -4.07 2.58
N LEU A 122 -16.62 -3.88 3.30
CA LEU A 122 -17.47 -2.71 3.14
C LEU A 122 -16.71 -1.41 3.45
N LEU A 123 -15.93 -1.38 4.53
CA LEU A 123 -15.05 -0.26 4.86
C LEU A 123 -14.06 0.05 3.72
N ALA A 124 -13.48 -0.98 3.11
CA ALA A 124 -12.57 -0.82 1.97
C ALA A 124 -13.30 -0.29 0.71
N VAL A 125 -14.57 -0.67 0.53
CA VAL A 125 -15.43 -0.10 -0.52
C VAL A 125 -15.71 1.37 -0.27
N TRP A 126 -16.02 1.76 0.97
CA TRP A 126 -16.23 3.18 1.32
C TRP A 126 -14.97 4.03 1.12
N LEU A 127 -13.79 3.50 1.41
CA LEU A 127 -12.54 4.16 1.08
C LEU A 127 -12.35 4.34 -0.44
N GLY A 128 -12.68 3.31 -1.22
CA GLY A 128 -12.69 3.41 -2.69
C GLY A 128 -13.68 4.44 -3.21
N TYR A 129 -14.87 4.51 -2.62
CA TYR A 129 -15.91 5.49 -2.95
C TYR A 129 -15.48 6.92 -2.63
N ALA A 130 -14.71 7.13 -1.55
CA ALA A 130 -14.17 8.44 -1.16
C ALA A 130 -13.05 8.97 -2.07
N SER A 131 -12.55 8.17 -3.01
CA SER A 131 -11.31 8.48 -3.73
C SER A 131 -11.46 9.40 -4.92
N HIS A 132 -10.33 10.02 -5.34
CA HIS A 132 -10.25 10.81 -6.57
C HIS A 132 -10.76 10.05 -7.80
N ALA A 133 -10.44 8.77 -7.94
CA ALA A 133 -10.92 7.96 -9.06
C ALA A 133 -12.45 7.88 -9.08
N SER A 134 -13.10 7.76 -7.91
CA SER A 134 -14.56 7.76 -7.78
C SER A 134 -15.17 9.12 -8.15
N SER A 135 -14.57 10.23 -7.70
CA SER A 135 -15.04 11.56 -8.07
C SER A 135 -14.98 11.84 -9.57
N LEU A 136 -14.00 11.27 -10.28
CA LEU A 136 -13.81 11.49 -11.72
C LEU A 136 -14.58 10.50 -12.60
N TYR A 137 -14.64 9.23 -12.19
CA TYR A 137 -15.15 8.13 -13.02
C TYR A 137 -16.32 7.37 -12.35
N GLY A 138 -16.90 7.92 -11.28
CA GLY A 138 -18.06 7.38 -10.58
C GLY A 138 -17.85 5.93 -10.11
N LEU A 139 -18.80 5.06 -10.45
CA LEU A 139 -18.78 3.65 -10.07
C LEU A 139 -17.55 2.91 -10.60
N LYS A 140 -17.10 3.22 -11.83
CA LYS A 140 -15.89 2.58 -12.40
C LYS A 140 -14.67 2.89 -11.54
N GLY A 141 -14.50 4.16 -11.16
CA GLY A 141 -13.43 4.58 -10.27
C GLY A 141 -13.49 3.91 -8.90
N THR A 142 -14.70 3.84 -8.32
CA THR A 142 -14.95 3.15 -7.05
C THR A 142 -14.53 1.67 -7.12
N VAL A 143 -15.03 0.92 -8.10
CA VAL A 143 -14.77 -0.51 -8.23
C VAL A 143 -13.28 -0.79 -8.43
N ILE A 144 -12.62 -0.06 -9.32
CA ILE A 144 -11.20 -0.25 -9.61
C ILE A 144 -10.36 0.08 -8.38
N HIS A 145 -10.65 1.20 -7.69
CA HIS A 145 -9.87 1.57 -6.51
C HIS A 145 -10.10 0.62 -5.33
N SER A 146 -11.35 0.23 -5.07
CA SER A 146 -11.67 -0.77 -4.05
C SER A 146 -11.02 -2.12 -4.36
N ALA A 147 -11.04 -2.57 -5.61
CA ALA A 147 -10.38 -3.82 -6.00
C ALA A 147 -8.87 -3.76 -5.74
N HIS A 148 -8.22 -2.66 -6.13
CA HIS A 148 -6.79 -2.44 -5.83
C HIS A 148 -6.53 -2.48 -4.33
N PHE A 149 -7.29 -1.72 -3.53
CA PHE A 149 -7.08 -1.59 -2.10
C PHE A 149 -7.38 -2.90 -1.34
N ILE A 150 -8.46 -3.60 -1.68
CA ILE A 150 -8.81 -4.90 -1.10
C ILE A 150 -7.72 -5.93 -1.40
N ALA A 151 -7.26 -6.01 -2.65
CA ALA A 151 -6.21 -6.96 -3.03
C ALA A 151 -4.90 -6.72 -2.25
N VAL A 152 -4.47 -5.46 -2.15
CA VAL A 152 -3.25 -5.09 -1.41
C VAL A 152 -3.42 -5.37 0.08
N THR A 153 -4.54 -4.98 0.69
CA THR A 153 -4.75 -5.14 2.14
C THR A 153 -5.00 -6.58 2.56
N ILE A 154 -5.56 -7.45 1.70
CA ILE A 154 -5.59 -8.89 1.94
C ILE A 154 -4.18 -9.47 1.88
N TRP A 155 -3.46 -9.24 0.78
CA TRP A 155 -2.12 -9.81 0.57
C TRP A 155 -1.15 -9.37 1.66
N LEU A 156 -0.92 -8.06 1.78
CA LEU A 156 0.02 -7.50 2.74
C LEU A 156 -0.51 -7.63 4.18
N GLY A 157 -1.83 -7.66 4.37
CA GLY A 157 -2.43 -7.92 5.67
C GLY A 157 -2.09 -9.30 6.21
N ILE A 158 -2.15 -10.34 5.39
CA ILE A 158 -1.72 -11.69 5.79
C ILE A 158 -0.22 -11.70 6.08
N VAL A 159 0.61 -11.06 5.23
CA VAL A 159 2.05 -10.94 5.49
C VAL A 159 2.33 -10.29 6.84
N ILE A 160 1.75 -9.11 7.11
CA ILE A 160 1.95 -8.36 8.36
C ILE A 160 1.44 -9.17 9.55
N THR A 161 0.21 -9.70 9.49
CA THR A 161 -0.38 -10.41 10.62
C THR A 161 0.37 -11.70 10.96
N THR A 162 0.75 -12.51 9.96
CA THR A 162 1.58 -13.69 10.21
C THR A 162 2.97 -13.31 10.71
N SER A 163 3.61 -12.27 10.16
CA SER A 163 4.97 -11.85 10.52
C SER A 163 5.12 -11.47 12.00
N TRP A 164 4.14 -10.76 12.55
CA TRP A 164 4.23 -10.14 13.87
C TRP A 164 3.43 -10.87 14.96
N PHE A 165 2.48 -11.72 14.57
CA PHE A 165 1.57 -12.39 15.53
C PHE A 165 1.63 -13.93 15.47
N SER A 166 2.50 -14.52 14.66
CA SER A 166 2.75 -15.97 14.75
C SER A 166 3.43 -16.35 16.08
N LYS A 167 2.97 -17.44 16.69
CA LYS A 167 3.52 -18.00 17.94
C LYS A 167 4.43 -19.20 17.69
N ASP A 168 4.27 -19.84 16.55
CA ASP A 168 5.10 -20.95 16.10
C ASP A 168 5.36 -20.84 14.59
N GLU A 169 6.15 -21.79 14.08
CA GLU A 169 6.40 -22.00 12.66
C GLU A 169 5.76 -23.32 12.18
N SER A 170 4.73 -23.79 12.89
CA SER A 170 4.01 -25.02 12.54
C SER A 170 3.20 -24.84 11.26
N HIS A 171 2.95 -25.93 10.53
CA HIS A 171 2.11 -25.94 9.31
C HIS A 171 2.52 -24.91 8.24
N TRP A 172 3.80 -24.51 8.22
CA TRP A 172 4.27 -23.47 7.31
C TRP A 172 4.21 -23.88 5.85
N GLU A 173 4.54 -25.12 5.51
CA GLU A 173 4.41 -25.61 4.14
C GLU A 173 2.95 -25.58 3.63
N PRO A 174 1.95 -26.14 4.36
CA PRO A 174 0.54 -25.95 4.04
C PRO A 174 0.12 -24.49 3.90
N PHE A 175 0.60 -23.61 4.80
CA PHE A 175 0.34 -22.19 4.76
C PHE A 175 0.81 -21.55 3.45
N LEU A 176 2.07 -21.78 3.09
CA LEU A 176 2.63 -21.25 1.85
C LEU A 176 1.93 -21.79 0.61
N SER A 177 1.37 -23.01 0.64
CA SER A 177 0.68 -23.58 -0.52
C SER A 177 -0.51 -22.73 -0.96
N TRP A 178 -1.44 -22.45 -0.05
CA TRP A 178 -2.62 -21.64 -0.38
C TRP A 178 -2.30 -20.15 -0.42
N PHE A 179 -1.43 -19.66 0.48
CA PHE A 179 -1.11 -18.25 0.56
C PHE A 179 -0.41 -17.75 -0.70
N SER A 180 0.52 -18.51 -1.29
CA SER A 180 1.15 -18.10 -2.56
C SER A 180 0.15 -17.96 -3.70
N THR A 181 -0.87 -18.85 -3.74
CA THR A 181 -1.93 -18.79 -4.77
C THR A 181 -2.79 -17.54 -4.59
N LEU A 182 -3.20 -17.25 -3.34
CA LEU A 182 -3.93 -16.04 -3.01
C LEU A 182 -3.10 -14.78 -3.31
N ALA A 183 -1.84 -14.75 -2.88
CA ALA A 183 -0.92 -13.63 -3.09
C ALA A 183 -0.70 -13.35 -4.57
N PHE A 184 -0.58 -14.38 -5.41
CA PHE A 184 -0.50 -14.22 -6.86
C PHE A 184 -1.79 -13.61 -7.45
N GLY A 185 -2.96 -14.08 -7.01
CA GLY A 185 -4.24 -13.50 -7.42
C GLY A 185 -4.38 -12.03 -7.00
N CYS A 186 -4.04 -11.71 -5.75
CA CYS A 186 -4.01 -10.34 -5.24
C CYS A 186 -3.03 -9.47 -6.03
N PHE A 187 -1.81 -9.96 -6.28
CA PHE A 187 -0.81 -9.25 -7.07
C PHE A 187 -1.33 -8.93 -8.47
N PHE A 188 -1.95 -9.90 -9.16
CA PHE A 188 -2.53 -9.69 -10.47
C PHE A 188 -3.59 -8.58 -10.44
N VAL A 189 -4.55 -8.65 -9.51
CA VAL A 189 -5.59 -7.60 -9.34
C VAL A 189 -4.97 -6.25 -9.00
N THR A 190 -3.97 -6.21 -8.12
CA THR A 190 -3.25 -4.99 -7.73
C THR A 190 -2.60 -4.33 -8.94
N ILE A 191 -1.91 -5.09 -9.80
CA ILE A 191 -1.26 -4.57 -11.00
C ILE A 191 -2.29 -4.09 -12.03
N THR A 192 -3.29 -4.90 -12.36
CA THR A 192 -4.29 -4.52 -13.37
C THR A 192 -5.11 -3.31 -12.94
N ALA A 193 -5.57 -3.28 -11.68
CA ALA A 193 -6.28 -2.15 -11.13
C ALA A 193 -5.37 -0.92 -10.97
N GLY A 194 -4.10 -1.12 -10.58
CA GLY A 194 -3.12 -0.05 -10.43
C GLY A 194 -2.82 0.66 -11.75
N ILE A 195 -2.55 -0.10 -12.81
CA ILE A 195 -2.36 0.45 -14.17
C ILE A 195 -3.62 1.20 -14.61
N THR A 196 -4.80 0.62 -14.36
CA THR A 196 -6.08 1.28 -14.69
C THR A 196 -6.24 2.61 -13.93
N LEU A 197 -5.91 2.66 -12.64
CA LEU A 197 -5.93 3.91 -11.86
C LEU A 197 -4.96 4.94 -12.41
N MET A 198 -3.77 4.53 -12.86
CA MET A 198 -2.81 5.46 -13.48
C MET A 198 -3.38 6.10 -14.75
N THR A 199 -4.21 5.38 -15.53
CA THR A 199 -4.90 6.00 -16.68
C THR A 199 -5.88 7.10 -16.27
N PHE A 200 -6.36 7.08 -15.01
CA PHE A 200 -7.27 8.08 -14.46
C PHE A 200 -6.52 9.26 -13.84
N THR A 201 -5.40 8.99 -13.15
CA THR A 201 -4.74 9.96 -12.28
C THR A 201 -3.43 10.51 -12.83
N THR A 202 -2.76 9.78 -13.73
CA THR A 202 -1.39 10.09 -14.18
C THR A 202 -1.15 9.53 -15.59
N PRO A 203 -1.90 10.00 -16.60
CA PRO A 203 -1.75 9.53 -17.97
C PRO A 203 -0.35 9.85 -18.54
N GLU A 204 0.23 11.00 -18.16
CA GLU A 204 1.59 11.40 -18.55
C GLU A 204 2.65 10.89 -17.56
N TYR A 205 2.75 9.56 -17.40
CA TYR A 205 3.55 8.95 -16.33
C TYR A 205 5.00 9.45 -16.21
N VAL A 206 5.72 9.57 -17.33
CA VAL A 206 7.14 10.01 -17.33
C VAL A 206 7.24 11.50 -17.03
N ASN A 207 6.43 12.36 -17.69
CA ASN A 207 6.40 13.79 -17.41
C ASN A 207 6.03 14.08 -15.95
N ALA A 208 5.14 13.26 -15.36
CA ALA A 208 4.72 13.40 -13.98
C ALA A 208 5.88 13.25 -12.98
N TRP A 209 7.02 12.65 -13.37
CA TRP A 209 8.22 12.60 -12.54
C TRP A 209 8.80 13.99 -12.22
N MET A 210 8.39 15.05 -12.93
CA MET A 210 8.70 16.43 -12.54
C MET A 210 8.02 16.84 -11.23
N LEU A 211 6.89 16.22 -10.91
CA LEU A 211 6.03 16.55 -9.77
C LEU A 211 6.28 15.63 -8.57
N PRO A 212 6.01 16.11 -7.33
CA PRO A 212 6.08 15.27 -6.14
C PRO A 212 5.25 13.98 -6.25
N TYR A 213 4.07 14.06 -6.89
CA TYR A 213 3.20 12.91 -7.12
C TYR A 213 3.86 11.84 -7.98
N GLY A 214 4.38 12.19 -9.15
CA GLY A 214 5.02 11.19 -10.02
C GLY A 214 6.29 10.61 -9.40
N GLN A 215 7.04 11.38 -8.62
CA GLN A 215 8.20 10.88 -7.88
C GLN A 215 7.81 9.84 -6.84
N MET A 216 6.80 10.10 -6.02
CA MET A 216 6.31 9.13 -5.04
C MET A 216 5.70 7.90 -5.71
N LEU A 217 5.07 8.08 -6.87
CA LEU A 217 4.52 6.99 -7.66
C LEU A 217 5.63 6.11 -8.22
N LEU A 218 6.71 6.70 -8.74
CA LEU A 218 7.89 5.97 -9.18
C LEU A 218 8.53 5.20 -8.03
N ILE A 219 8.74 5.84 -6.87
CA ILE A 219 9.29 5.18 -5.68
C ILE A 219 8.41 3.99 -5.26
N LYS A 220 7.08 4.16 -5.25
CA LYS A 220 6.14 3.07 -4.96
C LYS A 220 6.31 1.89 -5.92
N HIS A 221 6.42 2.15 -7.23
CA HIS A 221 6.65 1.09 -8.22
C HIS A 221 7.99 0.38 -8.02
N LEU A 222 9.05 1.12 -7.70
CA LEU A 222 10.37 0.54 -7.49
C LEU A 222 10.47 -0.23 -6.17
N LEU A 223 9.70 0.14 -5.13
CA LEU A 223 9.57 -0.65 -3.91
C LEU A 223 8.84 -1.99 -4.14
N LEU A 224 8.11 -2.16 -5.25
CA LEU A 224 7.60 -3.48 -5.64
C LEU A 224 8.73 -4.44 -5.97
N LEU A 225 9.91 -3.96 -6.41
CA LEU A 225 11.04 -4.84 -6.72
C LEU A 225 11.51 -5.65 -5.49
N PRO A 226 11.93 -5.05 -4.36
CA PRO A 226 12.29 -5.81 -3.17
C PRO A 226 11.12 -6.63 -2.61
N LEU A 227 9.88 -6.12 -2.71
CA LEU A 227 8.70 -6.88 -2.29
C LEU A 227 8.55 -8.16 -3.12
N LEU A 228 8.66 -8.08 -4.44
CA LEU A 228 8.54 -9.21 -5.35
C LEU A 228 9.70 -10.18 -5.23
N LEU A 229 10.92 -9.70 -4.99
CA LEU A 229 12.07 -10.57 -4.71
C LEU A 229 11.82 -11.42 -3.45
N LEU A 230 11.33 -10.80 -2.37
CA LEU A 230 10.98 -11.50 -1.12
C LEU A 230 9.78 -12.44 -1.33
N ALA A 231 8.70 -11.95 -1.95
CA ALA A 231 7.51 -12.74 -2.25
C ALA A 231 7.79 -13.93 -3.19
N TYR A 232 8.73 -13.79 -4.13
CA TYR A 232 9.20 -14.90 -4.97
C TYR A 232 9.93 -15.95 -4.14
N THR A 233 10.86 -15.53 -3.27
CA THR A 233 11.53 -16.47 -2.37
C THR A 233 10.55 -17.18 -1.45
N ASN A 234 9.47 -16.50 -1.05
CA ASN A 234 8.39 -17.05 -0.27
C ASN A 234 7.58 -18.11 -1.04
N GLY A 235 7.13 -17.78 -2.25
CA GLY A 235 6.25 -18.64 -3.03
C GLY A 235 6.88 -19.93 -3.55
N PHE A 236 8.15 -19.86 -3.95
CA PHE A 236 8.87 -20.97 -4.58
C PHE A 236 10.08 -21.45 -3.75
N GLY A 237 10.82 -20.53 -3.14
CA GLY A 237 12.08 -20.82 -2.47
C GLY A 237 11.92 -21.47 -1.09
N TYR A 238 11.10 -20.90 -0.20
CA TYR A 238 10.93 -21.37 1.19
C TYR A 238 10.36 -22.78 1.23
N LYS A 239 9.41 -23.11 0.34
CA LYS A 239 8.87 -24.47 0.21
C LYS A 239 9.97 -25.49 -0.05
N ASN A 240 10.90 -25.17 -0.95
CA ASN A 240 12.03 -26.06 -1.25
C ASN A 240 13.03 -26.12 -0.09
N LYS A 241 13.32 -24.98 0.56
CA LYS A 241 14.23 -24.95 1.71
C LYS A 241 13.71 -25.71 2.92
N LEU A 242 12.42 -25.61 3.23
CA LEU A 242 11.81 -26.35 4.33
C LEU A 242 11.89 -27.87 4.13
N LYS A 243 11.86 -28.34 2.88
CA LYS A 243 12.05 -29.77 2.55
C LYS A 243 13.50 -30.23 2.68
N GLN A 244 14.46 -29.33 2.46
CA GLN A 244 15.89 -29.65 2.41
C GLN A 244 16.60 -29.40 3.75
N ASN A 245 16.10 -28.45 4.54
CA ASN A 245 16.72 -28.00 5.78
C ASN A 245 15.64 -27.72 6.83
N ALA A 246 15.47 -28.66 7.78
CA ALA A 246 14.52 -28.53 8.89
C ALA A 246 14.86 -27.36 9.84
N ALA A 247 16.08 -26.80 9.79
CA ALA A 247 16.47 -25.66 10.60
C ALA A 247 16.14 -24.30 9.95
N PHE A 248 15.68 -24.28 8.69
CA PHE A 248 15.33 -23.02 8.01
C PHE A 248 14.10 -22.38 8.67
N ARG A 249 14.24 -21.10 9.06
CA ARG A 249 13.17 -20.32 9.69
C ARG A 249 12.62 -19.29 8.72
N PRO A 250 11.36 -19.42 8.27
CA PRO A 250 10.76 -18.50 7.29
C PRO A 250 10.24 -17.20 7.91
N LEU A 251 9.95 -17.17 9.22
CA LEU A 251 9.33 -16.01 9.87
C LEU A 251 10.15 -14.71 9.79
N PRO A 252 11.50 -14.72 9.97
CA PRO A 252 12.32 -13.52 9.80
C PRO A 252 12.24 -12.92 8.39
N TRP A 253 12.10 -13.76 7.37
CA TRP A 253 11.98 -13.30 5.99
C TRP A 253 10.60 -12.66 5.72
N PHE A 254 9.54 -13.25 6.28
CA PHE A 254 8.20 -12.63 6.26
C PHE A 254 8.19 -11.26 6.94
N LYS A 255 8.91 -11.11 8.07
CA LYS A 255 9.08 -9.80 8.71
C LYS A 255 9.76 -8.79 7.78
N ALA A 256 10.80 -9.19 7.05
CA ALA A 256 11.42 -8.33 6.04
C ALA A 256 10.44 -7.93 4.92
N GLU A 257 9.63 -8.87 4.42
CA GLU A 257 8.56 -8.61 3.44
C GLU A 257 7.55 -7.57 4.00
N SER A 258 7.17 -7.71 5.27
CA SER A 258 6.24 -6.78 5.94
C SER A 258 6.81 -5.38 6.14
N ILE A 259 8.14 -5.24 6.26
CA ILE A 259 8.80 -3.92 6.33
C ILE A 259 8.72 -3.23 4.96
N VAL A 260 8.97 -3.95 3.86
CA VAL A 260 8.79 -3.38 2.50
C VAL A 260 7.33 -3.00 2.26
N ALA A 261 6.38 -3.83 2.70
CA ALA A 261 4.96 -3.52 2.65
C ALA A 261 4.62 -2.20 3.37
N LEU A 262 5.21 -1.96 4.55
CA LEU A 262 5.03 -0.71 5.27
C LEU A 262 5.62 0.49 4.51
N LEU A 263 6.79 0.35 3.88
CA LEU A 263 7.36 1.40 3.02
C LEU A 263 6.45 1.73 1.83
N ILE A 264 5.79 0.72 1.24
CA ILE A 264 4.80 0.91 0.17
C ILE A 264 3.56 1.64 0.69
N PHE A 265 3.08 1.34 1.90
CA PHE A 265 1.99 2.10 2.52
C PHE A 265 2.36 3.55 2.81
N ILE A 266 3.60 3.81 3.25
CA ILE A 266 4.11 5.17 3.43
C ILE A 266 4.18 5.91 2.08
N ALA A 267 4.70 5.28 1.03
CA ALA A 267 4.71 5.90 -0.29
C ALA A 267 3.28 6.18 -0.81
N THR A 268 2.36 5.26 -0.56
CA THR A 268 0.95 5.39 -0.95
C THR A 268 0.22 6.49 -0.16
N SER A 269 0.52 6.68 1.13
CA SER A 269 -0.10 7.74 1.93
C SER A 269 0.39 9.14 1.57
N VAL A 270 1.62 9.26 1.08
CA VAL A 270 2.09 10.54 0.51
C VAL A 270 1.36 10.81 -0.81
N LEU A 271 1.18 9.79 -1.66
CA LEU A 271 0.42 9.92 -2.92
C LEU A 271 -1.06 10.27 -2.70
N GLY A 272 -1.71 9.64 -1.72
CA GLY A 272 -3.13 9.85 -1.41
C GLY A 272 -3.46 11.29 -1.01
N GLN A 273 -2.45 12.07 -0.63
CA GLN A 273 -2.57 13.45 -0.15
C GLN A 273 -2.05 14.49 -1.13
N GLN A 274 -1.61 14.06 -2.31
CA GLN A 274 -1.15 14.94 -3.37
C GLN A 274 -2.19 14.97 -4.49
N ALA A 275 -2.36 16.13 -5.12
CA ALA A 275 -3.22 16.26 -6.29
C ALA A 275 -2.66 15.37 -7.42
N PRO A 276 -3.45 14.43 -7.96
CA PRO A 276 -3.01 13.60 -9.09
C PRO A 276 -2.83 14.48 -10.34
N PRO A 277 -1.68 14.40 -11.04
CA PRO A 277 -1.44 15.21 -12.21
C PRO A 277 -2.11 14.59 -13.44
N HIS A 278 -3.35 15.03 -13.71
CA HIS A 278 -4.08 14.67 -14.91
C HIS A 278 -3.40 15.25 -16.16
N GLU A 279 -3.05 16.53 -16.09
CA GLU A 279 -2.17 17.22 -17.03
C GLU A 279 -0.98 17.79 -16.25
N VAL A 280 0.23 17.37 -16.63
CA VAL A 280 1.45 17.71 -15.87
C VAL A 280 1.72 19.21 -15.96
N LYS A 281 1.56 19.79 -17.16
CA LYS A 281 1.77 21.21 -17.41
C LYS A 281 0.86 22.10 -16.57
N GLU A 282 -0.45 21.78 -16.50
CA GLU A 282 -1.41 22.52 -15.69
C GLU A 282 -1.06 22.41 -14.19
N THR A 283 -0.72 21.20 -13.74
CA THR A 283 -0.38 20.97 -12.33
C THR A 283 0.87 21.75 -11.91
N LEU A 284 1.86 21.91 -12.81
CA LEU A 284 3.07 22.71 -12.55
C LEU A 284 2.81 24.23 -12.43
N GLN A 285 1.63 24.72 -12.80
CA GLN A 285 1.24 26.12 -12.59
C GLN A 285 0.90 26.41 -11.12
N THR A 286 0.46 25.40 -10.38
CA THR A 286 0.01 25.53 -8.99
C THR A 286 0.89 24.75 -8.01
N THR A 287 1.69 23.81 -8.50
CA THR A 287 2.56 22.94 -7.70
C THR A 287 4.02 23.10 -8.12
N ALA A 288 4.89 23.40 -7.16
CA ALA A 288 6.33 23.46 -7.41
C ALA A 288 6.88 22.09 -7.85
N PRO A 289 7.91 22.06 -8.71
CA PRO A 289 8.55 20.80 -9.11
C PRO A 289 9.16 20.09 -7.90
N SER A 290 9.23 18.77 -7.97
CA SER A 290 9.76 17.94 -6.89
C SER A 290 11.22 18.27 -6.61
N SER A 291 11.59 18.41 -5.33
CA SER A 291 12.99 18.57 -4.91
C SER A 291 13.87 17.40 -5.33
N LEU A 292 13.32 16.17 -5.32
CA LEU A 292 14.02 14.98 -5.79
C LEU A 292 14.33 15.06 -7.30
N PHE A 293 13.38 15.60 -8.07
CA PHE A 293 13.56 15.82 -9.49
C PHE A 293 14.62 16.90 -9.73
N THR A 294 14.45 18.10 -9.16
CA THR A 294 15.35 19.24 -9.41
C THR A 294 16.78 19.04 -8.89
N THR A 295 16.99 18.15 -7.92
CA THR A 295 18.33 17.81 -7.42
C THR A 295 19.10 16.90 -8.40
N ILE A 296 18.40 16.02 -9.11
CA ILE A 296 19.03 14.99 -9.97
C ILE A 296 19.00 15.41 -11.44
N TYR A 297 17.90 16.01 -11.89
CA TYR A 297 17.71 16.46 -13.25
C TYR A 297 18.62 17.66 -13.53
N LYS A 298 19.55 17.47 -14.48
CA LYS A 298 20.56 18.48 -14.83
C LYS A 298 20.14 19.42 -15.97
N GLY A 299 18.97 19.19 -16.56
CA GLY A 299 18.43 20.02 -17.64
C GLY A 299 17.82 21.33 -17.13
N SER A 300 17.66 22.30 -18.03
CA SER A 300 16.90 23.52 -17.73
C SER A 300 15.42 23.18 -17.57
N PHE A 301 14.87 23.45 -16.39
CA PHE A 301 13.45 23.24 -16.13
C PHE A 301 12.59 24.33 -16.78
N SER A 302 11.57 23.92 -17.52
CA SER A 302 10.45 24.75 -17.93
C SER A 302 9.16 23.92 -17.80
N PRO A 303 8.01 24.49 -17.44
CA PRO A 303 6.73 23.77 -17.42
C PRO A 303 6.32 23.18 -18.78
N ASP A 304 6.93 23.64 -19.87
CA ASP A 304 6.68 23.16 -21.24
C ASP A 304 7.60 22.01 -21.67
N ILE A 305 8.56 21.58 -20.83
CA ILE A 305 9.42 20.45 -21.21
C ILE A 305 8.61 19.16 -21.26
N THR A 306 8.92 18.33 -22.24
CA THR A 306 8.44 16.96 -22.33
C THR A 306 9.63 16.06 -22.07
N LEU A 307 9.51 15.20 -21.06
CA LEU A 307 10.59 14.31 -20.68
C LEU A 307 10.62 13.13 -21.65
N HIS A 308 11.79 12.88 -22.22
CA HIS A 308 12.03 11.72 -23.05
C HIS A 308 13.19 10.88 -22.50
N PHE A 309 13.19 9.59 -22.83
CA PHE A 309 14.30 8.73 -22.43
C PHE A 309 15.51 8.94 -23.34
N SER A 310 16.62 9.36 -22.74
CA SER A 310 17.96 9.42 -23.30
C SER A 310 18.90 8.60 -22.42
N LEU A 311 19.18 7.37 -22.83
CA LEU A 311 20.03 6.44 -22.07
C LEU A 311 21.51 6.81 -22.21
N GLY A 312 22.01 7.63 -21.29
CA GLY A 312 23.43 7.93 -21.14
C GLY A 312 24.22 6.82 -20.43
N LEU A 313 25.55 6.95 -20.42
CA LEU A 313 26.45 6.03 -19.72
C LEU A 313 26.12 5.90 -18.23
N ASP A 314 25.82 7.01 -17.56
CA ASP A 314 25.45 7.03 -16.13
C ASP A 314 24.22 6.18 -15.85
N SER A 315 23.19 6.28 -16.70
CA SER A 315 21.97 5.46 -16.60
C SER A 315 22.27 3.96 -16.77
N TRP A 316 23.10 3.61 -17.77
CA TRP A 316 23.52 2.22 -17.99
C TRP A 316 24.31 1.64 -16.82
N LEU A 317 25.23 2.41 -16.23
CA LEU A 317 26.02 1.97 -15.08
C LEU A 317 25.14 1.76 -13.84
N LEU A 318 24.16 2.64 -13.61
CA LEU A 318 23.19 2.49 -12.52
C LEU A 318 22.27 1.30 -12.75
N LEU A 319 21.81 1.07 -13.99
CA LEU A 319 21.01 -0.10 -14.33
C LEU A 319 21.80 -1.41 -14.14
N ALA A 320 23.07 -1.44 -14.57
CA ALA A 320 23.96 -2.57 -14.32
C ALA A 320 24.16 -2.82 -12.82
N SER A 321 24.31 -1.74 -12.02
CA SER A 321 24.42 -1.82 -10.56
C SER A 321 23.14 -2.41 -9.94
N ALA A 322 21.95 -2.02 -10.41
CA ALA A 322 20.69 -2.60 -9.98
C ALA A 322 20.63 -4.11 -10.27
N VAL A 323 21.07 -4.56 -11.45
CA VAL A 323 21.16 -5.98 -11.80
C VAL A 323 22.13 -6.72 -10.87
N VAL A 324 23.30 -6.14 -10.58
CA VAL A 324 24.26 -6.73 -9.62
C VAL A 324 23.63 -6.88 -8.23
N MET A 325 22.86 -5.89 -7.77
CA MET A 325 22.14 -5.99 -6.50
C MET A 325 21.09 -7.10 -6.51
N ILE A 326 20.34 -7.29 -7.61
CA ILE A 326 19.37 -8.39 -7.75
C ILE A 326 20.09 -9.76 -7.71
N VAL A 327 21.21 -9.91 -8.42
CA VAL A 327 22.02 -11.14 -8.37
C VAL A 327 22.57 -11.37 -6.95
N GLY A 328 23.03 -10.29 -6.31
CA GLY A 328 23.48 -10.27 -4.92
C GLY A 328 22.39 -10.74 -3.95
N PHE A 329 21.15 -10.27 -4.11
CA PHE A 329 19.99 -10.72 -3.35
C PHE A 329 19.84 -12.23 -3.40
N PHE A 330 19.84 -12.83 -4.60
CA PHE A 330 19.68 -14.28 -4.74
C PHE A 330 20.85 -15.07 -4.16
N ARG A 331 22.07 -14.55 -4.26
CA ARG A 331 23.26 -15.16 -3.64
C ARG A 331 23.14 -15.15 -2.12
N MET A 332 22.78 -14.01 -1.52
CA MET A 332 22.61 -13.88 -0.07
C MET A 332 21.44 -14.71 0.45
N TYR A 333 20.34 -14.78 -0.29
CA TYR A 333 19.20 -15.67 -0.01
C TYR A 333 19.61 -17.16 0.00
N ARG A 334 20.38 -17.60 -0.99
CA ARG A 334 20.89 -18.99 -1.03
C ARG A 334 21.75 -19.29 0.20
N SER A 335 22.59 -18.35 0.60
CA SER A 335 23.42 -18.41 1.81
C SER A 335 22.67 -18.13 3.14
N GLU A 336 21.35 -17.95 3.11
CA GLU A 336 20.50 -17.69 4.29
C GLU A 336 20.82 -16.40 5.05
N GLN A 337 21.48 -15.46 4.39
CA GLN A 337 21.85 -14.16 4.97
C GLN A 337 20.74 -13.15 4.73
N LEU A 338 19.78 -13.08 5.67
CA LEU A 338 18.60 -12.21 5.56
C LEU A 338 18.97 -10.73 5.40
N LEU A 339 19.77 -10.18 6.31
CA LEU A 339 20.03 -8.74 6.33
C LEU A 339 20.77 -8.26 5.07
N PRO A 340 21.84 -8.93 4.60
CA PRO A 340 22.45 -8.62 3.31
C PRO A 340 21.48 -8.78 2.13
N ALA A 341 20.66 -9.84 2.09
CA ALA A 341 19.67 -10.01 1.02
C ALA A 341 18.68 -8.83 1.01
N PHE A 342 18.12 -8.47 2.18
CA PHE A 342 17.20 -7.35 2.33
C PHE A 342 17.83 -6.03 1.86
N ALA A 343 19.07 -5.73 2.27
CA ALA A 343 19.80 -4.55 1.83
C ALA A 343 20.00 -4.53 0.30
N MET A 344 20.39 -5.66 -0.29
CA MET A 344 20.54 -5.78 -1.75
C MET A 344 19.22 -5.52 -2.49
N GLY A 345 18.09 -6.01 -1.97
CA GLY A 345 16.78 -5.72 -2.55
C GLY A 345 16.43 -4.23 -2.54
N LEU A 346 16.68 -3.53 -1.42
CA LEU A 346 16.44 -2.08 -1.31
C LEU A 346 17.40 -1.28 -2.20
N LEU A 347 18.68 -1.68 -2.25
CA LEU A 347 19.66 -1.04 -3.13
C LEU A 347 19.31 -1.25 -4.61
N ALA A 348 18.77 -2.40 -5.00
CA ALA A 348 18.29 -2.62 -6.36
C ALA A 348 17.20 -1.60 -6.75
N ALA A 349 16.26 -1.31 -5.85
CA ALA A 349 15.25 -0.26 -6.06
C ALA A 349 15.89 1.14 -6.16
N ALA A 350 16.85 1.46 -5.28
CA ALA A 350 17.55 2.75 -5.29
C ALA A 350 18.37 2.98 -6.57
N PHE A 351 19.12 1.97 -7.02
CA PHE A 351 19.86 2.05 -8.28
C PHE A 351 18.94 2.11 -9.49
N SER A 352 17.81 1.40 -9.47
CA SER A 352 16.80 1.50 -10.54
C SER A 352 16.19 2.90 -10.61
N TYR A 353 15.93 3.52 -9.46
CA TYR A 353 15.48 4.91 -9.38
C TYR A 353 16.50 5.86 -10.01
N GLY A 354 17.77 5.74 -9.60
CA GLY A 354 18.86 6.52 -10.18
C GLY A 354 18.97 6.30 -11.69
N ALA A 355 18.93 5.05 -12.16
CA ALA A 355 19.02 4.73 -13.58
C ALA A 355 17.92 5.43 -14.40
N LEU A 356 16.68 5.46 -13.90
CA LEU A 356 15.54 6.12 -14.56
C LEU A 356 15.66 7.65 -14.51
N MET A 357 16.07 8.23 -13.38
CA MET A 357 16.25 9.67 -13.24
C MET A 357 17.41 10.23 -14.07
N PHE A 358 18.46 9.43 -14.30
CA PHE A 358 19.55 9.78 -15.21
C PHE A 358 19.26 9.40 -16.67
N ALA A 359 18.16 8.67 -16.92
CA ALA A 359 17.70 8.34 -18.27
C ALA A 359 16.79 9.39 -18.88
N ILE A 360 16.34 10.40 -18.12
CA ILE A 360 15.42 11.44 -18.64
C ILE A 360 16.20 12.66 -19.11
N ALA A 361 15.75 13.26 -20.21
CA ALA A 361 16.28 14.47 -20.83
C ALA A 361 15.17 15.40 -21.31
#